data_AF-A0A7W0F7F8-F1
#
_entry.id   AF-A0A7W0F7F8-F1
#
_cell.length_a   1.000
_cell.length_b   1.000
_cell.length_c   1.000
_cell.angle_alpha   90.00
_cell.angle_beta   90.00
_cell.angle_gamma   90.00
#
_symmetry.space_group_name_H-M   'P 1'
#
loop_
_entity.id
_entity.type
_entity.pdbx_description
1 polymer ?
#
loop_
_entity_poly.entity_id
_entity_poly.type
_entity_poly.pdbx_seq_one_letter_code
_entity_poly.pdbx_strand_id
1 'polypeptide(L)'
;MKAIAVTGCAGFIGCKVSEKLLENGYSVVGIDNMNDYYDPKLKEWRLRQLRVKSEELRVTKEAISKNTFTVIPACRESFLLVRNREEGLRTSRNDNLRGFTNDPISKTQNFSFYKCDIGNYNEIKTVFSDHKIDAVINLAARAGVRA
;
A
#
# COMPACT_ATOMS: atom_id res chain seq x y z
N MET A 1 -6.14 7.20 -17.49
CA MET A 1 -6.34 6.22 -16.39
C MET A 1 -7.41 6.79 -15.50
N LYS A 2 -8.52 6.05 -15.25
CA LYS A 2 -9.62 6.58 -14.46
C LYS A 2 -9.34 6.41 -12.96
N ALA A 3 -9.60 7.45 -12.17
CA ALA A 3 -9.45 7.43 -10.73
C ALA A 3 -10.80 7.19 -10.03
N ILE A 4 -10.85 6.20 -9.16
CA ILE A 4 -12.03 5.79 -8.42
C ILE A 4 -11.76 5.98 -6.93
N ALA A 5 -12.57 6.80 -6.28
CA ALA A 5 -12.52 6.90 -4.83
C ALA A 5 -13.28 5.73 -4.19
N VAL A 6 -12.65 5.06 -3.22
CA VAL A 6 -13.27 3.95 -2.49
C VAL A 6 -13.24 4.29 -1.00
N THR A 7 -14.42 4.60 -0.44
CA THR A 7 -14.53 4.80 1.02
C THR A 7 -14.65 3.45 1.72
N GLY A 8 -14.15 3.34 2.96
CA GLY A 8 -14.11 2.08 3.68
C GLY A 8 -13.13 1.08 3.06
N CYS A 9 -12.07 1.55 2.39
CA CYS A 9 -11.16 0.70 1.62
C CYS A 9 -10.37 -0.29 2.49
N ALA A 10 -10.24 -0.06 3.80
CA ALA A 10 -9.64 -1.01 4.74
C ALA A 10 -10.67 -2.02 5.32
N GLY A 11 -11.94 -1.86 4.97
CA GLY A 11 -13.03 -2.77 5.33
C GLY A 11 -12.97 -4.12 4.59
N PHE A 12 -13.84 -5.04 4.98
CA PHE A 12 -13.89 -6.39 4.39
C PHE A 12 -14.20 -6.37 2.89
N ILE A 13 -15.25 -5.64 2.49
CA ILE A 13 -15.64 -5.49 1.08
C ILE A 13 -14.71 -4.50 0.37
N GLY A 14 -14.42 -3.37 1.02
CA GLY A 14 -13.63 -2.29 0.41
C GLY A 14 -12.22 -2.71 0.00
N CYS A 15 -11.56 -3.61 0.73
CA CYS A 15 -10.23 -4.08 0.32
C CYS A 15 -10.29 -4.93 -0.95
N LYS A 16 -11.29 -5.81 -1.09
CA LYS A 16 -11.46 -6.64 -2.29
C LYS A 16 -11.92 -5.86 -3.50
N VAL A 17 -12.77 -4.85 -3.31
CA VAL A 17 -13.13 -3.91 -4.39
C VAL A 17 -11.89 -3.14 -4.85
N SER A 18 -11.11 -2.59 -3.92
CA SER A 18 -9.89 -1.85 -4.25
C SER A 18 -8.89 -2.72 -5.01
N GLU A 19 -8.66 -3.96 -4.55
CA GLU A 19 -7.82 -4.95 -5.22
C GLU A 19 -8.29 -5.20 -6.66
N LYS A 20 -9.59 -5.44 -6.85
CA LYS A 20 -10.14 -5.72 -8.18
C LYS A 20 -10.07 -4.53 -9.12
N LEU A 21 -10.24 -3.30 -8.61
CA LEU A 21 -10.09 -2.09 -9.41
C LEU A 21 -8.64 -1.89 -9.87
N LEU A 22 -7.68 -2.10 -8.97
CA LEU A 22 -6.26 -2.03 -9.30
C LEU A 22 -5.86 -3.09 -10.35
N GLU A 23 -6.35 -4.32 -10.20
CA GLU A 23 -6.15 -5.40 -11.19
C GLU A 23 -6.72 -5.08 -12.57
N ASN A 24 -7.81 -4.30 -12.63
CA ASN A 24 -8.42 -3.84 -13.87
C ASN A 24 -7.77 -2.55 -14.42
N GLY A 25 -6.66 -2.08 -13.85
CA GLY A 25 -5.90 -0.93 -14.36
C GLY A 25 -6.46 0.44 -13.96
N TYR A 26 -7.39 0.51 -13.00
CA TYR A 26 -7.86 1.77 -12.44
C TYR A 26 -6.87 2.34 -11.40
N SER A 27 -6.93 3.65 -11.22
CA SER A 27 -6.39 4.28 -10.02
C SER A 27 -7.43 4.26 -8.92
N VAL A 28 -7.04 3.88 -7.71
CA VAL A 28 -7.87 3.83 -6.53
C VAL A 28 -7.38 4.86 -5.51
N VAL A 29 -8.28 5.77 -5.14
CA VAL A 29 -8.11 6.70 -4.02
C VAL A 29 -8.86 6.11 -2.83
N GLY A 30 -8.15 5.36 -2.00
CA GLY A 30 -8.70 4.71 -0.81
C GLY A 30 -8.87 5.70 0.35
N ILE A 31 -10.06 5.71 0.95
CA ILE A 31 -10.43 6.55 2.09
C ILE A 31 -10.91 5.64 3.23
N ASP A 32 -10.31 5.74 4.41
CA ASP A 32 -10.78 5.05 5.62
C ASP A 32 -10.35 5.83 6.87
N ASN A 33 -11.22 6.01 7.85
CA ASN A 33 -10.85 6.69 9.09
C ASN A 33 -9.98 5.83 10.02
N MET A 34 -9.81 4.53 9.70
CA MET A 34 -9.07 3.55 10.52
C MET A 34 -9.61 3.48 11.95
N ASN A 35 -10.92 3.67 12.13
CA ASN A 35 -11.57 3.47 13.42
C ASN A 35 -11.46 2.02 13.92
N ASP A 36 -11.71 1.84 15.21
CA ASP A 36 -11.64 0.61 15.99
C ASP A 36 -12.89 -0.29 15.90
N TYR A 37 -13.86 0.06 15.04
CA TYR A 37 -15.05 -0.75 14.78
C TYR A 37 -14.69 -2.20 14.35
N TYR A 38 -13.53 -2.36 13.72
CA TYR A 38 -12.82 -3.62 13.55
C TYR A 38 -11.43 -3.49 14.15
N ASP A 39 -10.78 -4.61 14.49
CA ASP A 39 -9.38 -4.62 14.93
C ASP A 39 -8.49 -3.79 13.96
N PRO A 40 -7.86 -2.70 14.44
CA PRO A 40 -6.97 -1.89 13.61
C PRO A 40 -5.88 -2.70 12.90
N LYS A 41 -5.36 -3.77 13.53
CA LYS A 41 -4.36 -4.66 12.91
C LYS A 41 -4.89 -5.35 11.66
N LEU A 42 -6.17 -5.71 11.65
CA LEU A 42 -6.83 -6.33 10.49
C LEU A 42 -6.97 -5.33 9.35
N LYS A 43 -7.34 -4.08 9.65
CA LYS A 43 -7.39 -2.99 8.67
C LYS A 43 -6.01 -2.70 8.08
N GLU A 44 -4.98 -2.62 8.93
CA GLU A 44 -3.59 -2.44 8.50
C GLU A 44 -3.08 -3.61 7.65
N TRP A 45 -3.41 -4.84 8.02
CA TRP A 45 -3.09 -6.02 7.22
C TRP A 45 -3.72 -5.94 5.83
N ARG A 46 -5.00 -5.56 5.70
CA ARG A 46 -5.67 -5.35 4.41
C ARG A 46 -5.05 -4.23 3.58
N LEU A 47 -4.76 -3.09 4.19
CA LEU A 47 -4.08 -1.98 3.51
C LEU A 47 -2.69 -2.38 3.02
N ARG A 48 -1.95 -3.19 3.79
CA ARG A 48 -0.67 -3.75 3.34
C ARG A 48 -0.84 -4.58 2.08
N GLN A 49 -1.88 -5.40 1.96
CA GLN A 49 -2.11 -6.15 0.70
C GLN A 49 -2.30 -5.24 -0.51
N LEU A 50 -2.98 -4.10 -0.35
CA LEU A 50 -3.16 -3.10 -1.41
C LEU A 50 -1.88 -2.31 -1.74
N ARG A 51 -0.99 -2.17 -0.74
CA ARG A 51 0.30 -1.47 -0.88
C ARG A 51 1.44 -2.37 -1.35
N VAL A 52 1.39 -3.66 -1.06
CA VAL A 52 2.49 -4.64 -1.20
C VAL A 52 2.36 -5.51 -2.46
N LYS A 53 1.30 -5.36 -3.26
CA LYS A 53 1.23 -6.02 -4.58
C LYS A 53 2.25 -5.50 -5.62
N SER A 54 3.18 -4.63 -5.25
CA SER A 54 4.45 -4.43 -5.95
C SER A 54 5.46 -5.50 -5.51
N GLU A 55 5.47 -6.61 -6.25
CA GLU A 55 6.37 -7.77 -6.20
C GLU A 55 6.85 -8.31 -4.84
N GLU A 56 6.57 -9.59 -4.63
CA GLU A 56 7.40 -10.52 -3.89
C GLU A 56 8.88 -10.32 -4.28
N LEU A 57 9.72 -10.06 -3.29
CA LEU A 57 11.13 -9.71 -3.45
C LEU A 57 11.88 -10.93 -3.99
N ARG A 58 11.90 -11.06 -5.32
CA ARG A 58 12.57 -12.13 -6.05
C ARG A 58 14.08 -11.92 -5.93
N VAL A 59 14.65 -12.38 -4.81
CA VAL A 59 16.10 -12.49 -4.64
C VAL A 59 16.61 -13.39 -5.76
N THR A 60 17.24 -12.81 -6.77
CA THR A 60 17.80 -13.58 -7.88
C THR A 60 18.94 -14.44 -7.34
N LYS A 61 19.01 -15.70 -7.77
CA LYS A 61 20.09 -16.65 -7.42
C LYS A 61 21.49 -16.07 -7.65
N GLU A 62 21.61 -15.07 -8.52
CA GLU A 62 22.84 -14.34 -8.83
C GLU A 62 23.31 -13.41 -7.71
N ALA A 63 22.41 -12.78 -6.95
CA ALA A 63 22.78 -11.97 -5.79
C ALA A 63 23.28 -12.83 -4.62
N ILE A 64 22.78 -14.06 -4.53
CA ILE A 64 23.24 -15.07 -3.56
C ILE A 64 24.61 -15.62 -3.97
N SER A 65 24.87 -15.83 -5.27
CA SER A 65 26.16 -16.38 -5.74
C SER A 65 27.34 -15.42 -5.57
N LYS A 66 27.10 -14.12 -5.41
CA LYS A 66 28.14 -13.09 -5.23
C LYS A 66 28.37 -12.71 -3.75
N ASN A 67 27.84 -13.47 -2.80
CA ASN A 67 28.00 -13.35 -1.34
C ASN A 67 27.78 -11.94 -0.74
N THR A 68 27.10 -11.07 -1.48
CA THR A 68 26.97 -9.64 -1.17
C THR A 68 25.81 -9.35 -0.23
N PHE A 69 24.95 -10.34 0.00
CA PHE A 69 23.78 -10.24 0.84
C PHE A 69 23.56 -11.52 1.64
N THR A 70 23.18 -11.37 2.91
CA THR A 70 22.60 -12.44 3.73
C THR A 70 21.08 -12.32 3.67
N VAL A 71 20.40 -13.42 3.34
CA VAL A 71 18.95 -13.53 3.41
C VAL A 71 18.58 -13.98 4.81
N ILE A 72 17.96 -13.10 5.60
CA ILE A 72 17.45 -13.45 6.93
C ILE A 72 15.95 -13.71 6.81
N PRO A 73 15.45 -14.91 7.15
CA PRO A 73 14.01 -15.17 7.20
C PRO A 73 13.37 -14.25 8.25
N ALA A 74 12.49 -13.35 7.80
CA ALA A 74 11.81 -12.39 8.67
C ALA A 74 10.45 -12.92 9.14
N CYS A 75 9.74 -13.69 8.29
CA CYS A 75 8.56 -14.52 8.62
C CYS A 75 8.11 -15.32 7.38
N ARG A 76 7.14 -16.25 7.52
CA ARG A 76 6.71 -17.30 6.56
C ARG A 76 6.77 -16.97 5.05
N GLU A 77 6.53 -15.72 4.65
CA GLU A 77 6.46 -15.27 3.24
C GLU A 77 7.34 -14.01 2.98
N SER A 78 8.29 -13.68 3.87
CA SER A 78 9.14 -12.49 3.70
C SER A 78 10.56 -12.66 4.23
N PHE A 79 11.50 -12.04 3.52
CA PHE A 79 12.93 -12.11 3.81
C PHE A 79 13.52 -10.69 3.91
N LEU A 80 14.46 -10.51 4.83
CA LEU A 80 15.27 -9.31 4.95
C LEU A 80 16.61 -9.54 4.25
N LEU A 81 16.98 -8.67 3.32
CA LEU A 81 18.28 -8.68 2.67
C LEU A 81 19.23 -7.74 3.41
N VAL A 82 20.24 -8.30 4.07
CA VAL A 82 21.30 -7.54 4.73
C VAL A 82 22.54 -7.55 3.84
N ARG A 83 23.04 -6.37 3.44
CA ARG A 83 24.32 -6.28 2.72
C ARG A 83 25.47 -6.70 3.64
N ASN A 84 26.29 -7.64 3.20
CA ASN A 84 27.58 -7.87 3.85
C ASN A 84 28.58 -6.88 3.25
N ARG A 85 28.90 -5.83 4.00
CA ARG A 85 30.16 -5.12 3.83
C ARG A 85 30.81 -4.97 5.20
N GLU A 86 32.09 -5.30 5.22
CA GLU A 86 32.96 -5.16 6.38
C GLU A 86 32.91 -3.73 6.93
N GLU A 87 32.90 -3.67 8.26
CA GLU A 87 33.04 -2.50 9.14
C GLU A 87 31.85 -1.52 9.25
N GLY A 88 31.27 -1.52 10.45
CA GLY A 88 30.53 -0.38 10.99
C GLY A 88 29.01 -0.50 10.86
N LEU A 89 28.38 -1.11 11.85
CA LEU A 89 26.94 -0.99 12.08
C LEU A 89 26.61 0.50 12.33
N ARG A 90 26.15 1.20 11.29
CA ARG A 90 25.53 2.53 11.41
C ARG A 90 24.08 2.43 10.97
N THR A 91 23.18 2.40 11.94
CA THR A 91 21.77 2.67 11.70
C THR A 91 21.62 4.17 11.46
N SER A 92 21.47 4.59 10.21
CA SER A 92 21.07 5.96 9.88
C SER A 92 19.93 5.89 8.88
N ARG A 93 18.78 6.46 9.29
CA ARG A 93 17.67 6.79 8.40
C ARG A 93 18.17 7.87 7.43
N ASN A 94 17.92 7.66 6.13
CA ASN A 94 18.09 8.64 5.04
C ASN A 94 19.55 9.03 4.75
N ASP A 95 20.04 9.27 3.54
CA ASP A 95 19.46 9.61 2.23
C ASP A 95 20.33 9.03 1.08
N ASN A 96 19.80 9.06 -0.15
CA ASN A 96 20.53 9.06 -1.44
C ASN A 96 20.99 7.73 -2.07
N LEU A 97 20.07 7.01 -2.70
CA LEU A 97 20.39 6.19 -3.89
C LEU A 97 19.38 6.48 -5.02
N ARG A 98 19.78 7.37 -5.94
CA ARG A 98 19.17 7.56 -7.27
C ARG A 98 20.03 6.82 -8.31
N GLY A 99 19.39 6.13 -9.25
CA GLY A 99 19.91 5.96 -10.62
C GLY A 99 20.26 4.55 -11.10
N PHE A 100 19.25 3.78 -11.51
CA PHE A 100 19.32 2.85 -12.66
C PHE A 100 18.06 3.14 -13.52
N THR A 101 18.19 3.56 -14.78
CA THR A 101 17.10 3.91 -15.73
C THR A 101 17.41 3.30 -17.13
N ASN A 102 16.49 2.97 -18.05
CA ASN A 102 15.40 3.77 -18.67
C ASN A 102 14.24 2.89 -19.22
N ASP A 103 13.00 3.31 -18.94
CA ASP A 103 11.64 2.83 -19.31
C ASP A 103 11.02 1.57 -18.66
N PRO A 104 9.75 1.65 -18.20
CA PRO A 104 9.52 1.63 -16.77
C PRO A 104 8.95 0.30 -16.28
N ILE A 105 9.65 -0.28 -15.31
CA ILE A 105 9.13 -1.15 -14.26
C ILE A 105 7.73 -0.66 -13.88
N SER A 106 6.66 -1.38 -14.24
CA SER A 106 5.29 -0.86 -14.06
C SER A 106 4.87 -0.92 -12.60
N LYS A 107 5.25 0.13 -11.87
CA LYS A 107 4.51 0.80 -10.79
C LYS A 107 3.19 0.12 -10.39
N THR A 108 2.98 -0.22 -9.12
CA THR A 108 1.62 -0.11 -8.56
C THR A 108 1.41 1.31 -8.03
N GLN A 109 1.60 2.33 -8.88
CA GLN A 109 1.41 3.75 -8.52
C GLN A 109 -0.05 4.15 -8.28
N ASN A 110 -0.96 3.22 -8.54
CA ASN A 110 -2.35 3.52 -8.73
C ASN A 110 -3.17 3.45 -7.44
N PHE A 111 -2.57 3.14 -6.29
CA PHE A 111 -3.27 3.19 -5.00
C PHE A 111 -2.76 4.34 -4.13
N SER A 112 -3.63 5.30 -3.82
CA SER A 112 -3.38 6.36 -2.83
C SER A 112 -4.28 6.12 -1.62
N PHE A 113 -3.77 6.30 -0.41
CA PHE A 113 -4.55 6.11 0.82
C PHE A 113 -4.61 7.39 1.65
N TYR A 114 -5.83 7.79 2.01
CA TYR A 114 -6.12 8.88 2.91
C TYR A 114 -6.77 8.34 4.18
N LYS A 115 -6.12 8.58 5.32
CA LYS A 115 -6.73 8.36 6.62
C LYS A 115 -7.61 9.57 6.94
N CYS A 116 -8.89 9.49 6.62
CA CYS A 116 -9.84 10.58 6.84
C CYS A 116 -11.22 10.07 7.23
N ASP A 117 -11.95 10.90 7.95
CA ASP A 117 -13.37 10.66 8.22
C ASP A 117 -14.22 11.26 7.10
N ILE A 118 -15.11 10.45 6.52
CA ILE A 118 -16.01 10.91 5.45
C ILE A 118 -17.02 11.96 5.94
N GLY A 119 -17.24 12.07 7.25
CA GLY A 119 -18.02 13.15 7.87
C GLY A 119 -17.27 14.48 7.95
N ASN A 120 -15.94 14.51 7.75
CA ASN A 120 -15.16 15.74 7.71
C ASN A 120 -15.08 16.29 6.28
N TYR A 121 -15.94 17.27 5.99
CA TYR A 121 -16.01 17.92 4.68
C TYR A 121 -14.67 18.50 4.20
N ASN A 122 -13.87 19.09 5.08
CA ASN A 122 -12.62 19.74 4.69
C ASN A 122 -11.54 18.72 4.28
N GLU A 123 -11.48 17.59 4.98
CA GLU A 123 -10.59 16.48 4.61
C GLU A 123 -11.00 15.91 3.24
N ILE A 124 -12.29 15.63 3.04
CA ILE A 124 -12.80 15.11 1.78
C ILE A 124 -12.59 16.11 0.63
N LYS A 125 -12.84 17.39 0.86
CA LYS A 125 -12.59 18.44 -0.14
C LYS A 125 -11.12 18.46 -0.59
N THR A 126 -10.19 18.28 0.34
CA THR A 126 -8.76 18.17 0.02
C THR A 126 -8.50 16.95 -0.87
N VAL A 127 -9.03 15.77 -0.53
CA VAL A 127 -8.88 14.55 -1.35
C VAL A 127 -9.40 14.74 -2.79
N PHE A 128 -10.56 15.36 -2.95
CA PHE A 128 -11.14 15.64 -4.27
C PHE A 128 -10.44 16.76 -5.03
N SER A 129 -9.66 17.61 -4.35
CA SER A 129 -8.85 18.65 -5.00
C SER A 129 -7.50 18.09 -5.46
N ASP A 130 -6.92 17.17 -4.69
CA ASP A 130 -5.67 16.48 -5.03
C ASP A 130 -5.83 15.50 -6.20
N HIS A 131 -7.04 14.97 -6.42
CA HIS A 131 -7.32 13.94 -7.41
C HIS A 131 -8.51 14.31 -8.29
N LYS A 132 -8.34 14.18 -9.61
CA LYS A 132 -9.46 14.18 -10.54
C LYS A 132 -10.21 12.84 -10.46
N ILE A 133 -11.15 12.72 -9.54
CA ILE A 133 -11.96 11.50 -9.32
C ILE A 133 -13.04 11.39 -10.40
N ASP A 134 -13.06 10.26 -11.12
CA ASP A 134 -14.05 9.96 -12.17
C ASP A 134 -15.31 9.26 -11.61
N ALA A 135 -15.17 8.51 -10.50
CA ALA A 135 -16.28 7.81 -9.86
C ALA A 135 -16.00 7.59 -8.37
N VAL A 136 -17.08 7.41 -7.58
CA VAL A 136 -17.01 7.12 -6.15
C VAL A 136 -17.75 5.82 -5.85
N ILE A 137 -17.09 4.91 -5.15
CA ILE A 137 -17.71 3.72 -4.55
C ILE A 137 -17.76 3.95 -3.05
N ASN A 138 -18.94 4.26 -2.52
CA ASN A 138 -19.11 4.58 -1.12
C ASN A 138 -19.45 3.31 -0.31
N LEU A 139 -18.47 2.73 0.39
CA LEU A 139 -18.65 1.53 1.24
C LEU A 139 -18.43 1.82 2.73
N ALA A 140 -17.97 3.02 3.09
CA ALA A 140 -17.87 3.46 4.47
C ALA A 140 -19.28 3.62 5.08
N ALA A 141 -19.66 2.62 5.87
CA ALA A 141 -20.85 2.64 6.69
C ALA A 141 -20.62 1.77 7.93
N ARG A 142 -21.33 2.06 9.02
CA ARG A 142 -21.43 1.14 10.15
C ARG A 142 -22.45 0.06 9.79
N ALA A 143 -21.98 -0.98 9.11
CA ALA A 143 -22.81 -2.13 8.79
C ALA A 143 -23.13 -2.87 10.10
N GLY A 144 -24.34 -2.66 10.62
CA GLY A 144 -24.79 -3.21 11.90
C GLY A 144 -25.47 -2.17 12.78
N VAL A 145 -26.71 -1.83 12.46
CA VAL A 145 -27.68 -1.65 13.55
C VAL A 145 -28.06 -3.07 13.95
N ARG A 146 -27.29 -3.67 14.85
CA ARG A 146 -27.88 -4.74 15.66
C ARG A 146 -28.69 -3.99 16.72
N ALA A 147 -29.98 -3.85 16.43
CA ALA A 147 -30.98 -3.53 17.44
C ALA A 147 -30.91 -4.54 18.57
#